data_AF-A0A2N6EWM6-F1
#
_entry.id   AF-A0A2N6EWM6-F1
#
_cell.length_a   1.000
_cell.length_b   1.000
_cell.length_c   1.000
_cell.angle_alpha   90.00
_cell.angle_beta   90.00
_cell.angle_gamma   90.00
#
_symmetry.space_group_name_H-M   'P 1'
#
loop_
_entity.id
_entity.type
_entity.pdbx_description
1 polymer ?
#
loop_
_entity_poly.entity_id
_entity_poly.type
_entity_poly.pdbx_seq_one_letter_code
_entity_poly.pdbx_strand_id
1 'polypeptide(L)'
;MIRSRLFLGLIGCGVLLCFALLSYGQLQDPDLHGKRQLVKLLGLTDLALFSEARYTRHPSQADLFSAFQDYPAAFEHFPSGSLIAPAPVGLNRWISIHDPNERLP
;
A
#
# COMPACT_ATOMS: atom_id res chain seq x y z
N MET A 1 -0.26 8.38 -39.08
CA MET A 1 0.70 7.37 -38.57
C MET A 1 1.76 7.94 -37.62
N ILE A 2 2.36 9.12 -37.89
CA ILE A 2 3.43 9.70 -37.05
C ILE A 2 3.01 9.98 -35.59
N ARG A 3 1.79 10.48 -35.37
CA ARG A 3 1.26 10.77 -34.02
C ARG A 3 1.13 9.51 -33.16
N SER A 4 0.73 8.39 -33.77
CA SER A 4 0.61 7.10 -33.09
C SER A 4 1.99 6.54 -32.73
N ARG A 5 2.99 6.66 -33.61
CA ARG A 5 4.37 6.23 -33.32
C ARG A 5 5.00 7.03 -32.17
N LEU A 6 4.75 8.34 -32.12
CA LEU A 6 5.19 9.19 -31.02
C LEU A 6 4.51 8.80 -29.69
N PHE A 7 3.20 8.56 -29.72
CA PHE A 7 2.44 8.13 -28.54
C PHE A 7 2.92 6.78 -28.00
N LEU A 8 3.09 5.78 -28.87
CA LEU A 8 3.64 4.47 -28.51
C LEU A 8 5.06 4.57 -27.96
N GLY A 9 5.89 5.44 -28.56
CA GLY A 9 7.24 5.70 -28.05
C GLY A 9 7.24 6.31 -26.65
N LEU A 10 6.35 7.26 -26.38
CA LEU A 10 6.23 7.91 -25.08
C LEU A 10 5.72 6.95 -24.01
N ILE A 11 4.72 6.12 -24.32
CA ILE A 11 4.27 5.05 -23.40
C ILE A 11 5.40 4.06 -23.12
N GLY A 12 6.09 3.58 -24.16
CA GLY A 12 7.20 2.64 -24.00
C GLY A 12 8.32 3.20 -23.12
N CYS A 13 8.69 4.46 -23.33
CA CYS A 13 9.65 5.17 -22.49
C CYS A 13 9.17 5.30 -21.03
N GLY A 14 7.90 5.65 -20.82
CA GLY A 14 7.30 5.73 -19.49
C GLY A 14 7.31 4.39 -18.75
N VAL A 15 6.98 3.29 -19.44
CA VAL A 15 7.02 1.94 -18.85
C VAL A 15 8.45 1.55 -18.48
N LEU A 16 9.44 1.81 -19.34
CA LEU A 16 10.84 1.54 -19.05
C LEU A 16 11.35 2.37 -17.86
N LEU A 17 10.95 3.64 -17.77
CA LEU A 17 11.29 4.50 -16.64
C LEU A 17 10.68 3.97 -15.35
N CYS A 18 9.39 3.61 -15.33
CA CYS A 18 8.76 3.00 -14.16
C CYS A 18 9.47 1.70 -13.75
N PHE A 19 9.83 0.85 -14.71
CA PHE A 19 10.54 -0.39 -14.42
C PHE A 19 11.93 -0.13 -13.83
N ALA A 20 12.66 0.86 -14.38
CA ALA A 20 13.96 1.29 -13.86
C ALA A 20 13.86 1.84 -12.42
N LEU A 21 12.85 2.66 -12.12
CA LEU A 21 12.62 3.19 -10.79
C LEU A 21 12.24 2.10 -9.77
N LEU A 22 11.37 1.17 -10.15
CA LEU A 22 10.97 0.05 -9.28
C LEU A 22 12.15 -0.89 -9.00
N SER A 23 12.93 -1.23 -10.01
CA SER A 23 14.14 -2.06 -9.86
C SER A 23 15.21 -1.36 -9.02
N TYR A 24 15.41 -0.05 -9.22
CA TYR A 24 16.29 0.75 -8.36
C TYR A 24 15.84 0.71 -6.90
N GLY A 25 14.54 0.86 -6.63
CA GLY A 25 13.96 0.76 -5.29
C GLY A 25 14.17 -0.61 -4.62
N GLN A 26 14.06 -1.70 -5.38
CA GLN A 26 14.32 -3.06 -4.87
C GLN A 26 15.80 -3.29 -4.53
N LEU A 27 16.72 -2.67 -5.28
CA LEU A 27 18.16 -2.78 -5.03
C LEU A 27 18.63 -1.89 -3.87
N GLN A 28 17.88 -0.83 -3.55
CA GLN A 28 18.26 0.18 -2.55
C GLN A 28 17.80 -0.16 -1.12
N ASP A 29 17.09 -1.27 -0.89
CA ASP A 29 16.62 -1.64 0.45
C ASP A 29 17.35 -2.87 1.05
N PRO A 30 18.67 -2.78 1.32
CA PRO A 30 19.48 -3.91 1.75
C PRO A 30 19.26 -4.33 3.21
N ASP A 31 18.58 -3.52 4.03
CA ASP A 31 18.54 -3.72 5.48
C ASP A 31 17.13 -3.80 6.07
N LEU A 32 16.31 -4.67 5.51
CA LEU A 32 15.03 -5.07 6.12
C LEU A 32 15.22 -5.59 7.56
N HIS A 33 16.37 -6.20 7.86
CA HIS A 33 16.68 -6.71 9.19
C HIS A 33 16.87 -5.59 10.20
N GLY A 34 17.70 -4.58 9.90
CA GLY A 34 17.89 -3.42 10.76
C GLY A 34 16.61 -2.58 10.90
N LYS A 35 15.81 -2.44 9.83
CA LYS A 35 14.49 -1.82 9.91
C LYS A 35 13.56 -2.55 10.87
N ARG A 36 13.48 -3.88 10.79
CA ARG A 36 12.70 -4.71 11.73
C ARG A 36 13.20 -4.60 13.16
N GLN A 37 14.52 -4.57 13.35
CA GLN A 37 15.13 -4.41 14.67
C GLN A 37 14.81 -3.03 15.26
N LEU A 38 14.84 -1.97 14.45
CA LEU A 38 14.47 -0.63 14.87
C LEU A 38 13.00 -0.54 15.28
N VAL A 39 12.08 -1.12 14.48
CA VAL A 39 10.64 -1.23 14.82
C VAL A 39 10.47 -1.91 16.18
N LYS A 40 11.17 -3.02 16.40
CA LYS A 40 11.15 -3.76 17.67
C LYS A 40 11.69 -2.93 18.85
N LEU A 41 12.80 -2.21 18.65
CA LEU A 41 13.43 -1.38 19.70
C LEU A 41 12.57 -0.18 20.09
N LEU A 42 11.91 0.45 19.11
CA LEU A 42 11.05 1.62 19.33
C LEU A 42 9.63 1.23 19.77
N GLY A 43 9.29 -0.06 19.79
CA GLY A 43 7.94 -0.53 20.09
C GLY A 43 6.90 -0.07 19.05
N LEU A 44 7.34 0.16 17.81
CA LEU A 44 6.42 0.48 16.71
C LEU A 44 5.64 -0.78 16.33
N THR A 45 4.36 -0.61 16.00
CA THR A 45 3.48 -1.73 15.67
C THR A 45 3.90 -2.46 14.40
N ASP A 46 4.41 -1.73 13.39
CA ASP A 46 4.99 -2.29 12.17
C ASP A 46 5.82 -1.24 11.41
N LEU A 47 6.52 -1.67 10.36
CA LEU A 47 7.14 -0.79 9.37
C LEU A 47 6.04 -0.21 8.45
N ALA A 48 5.90 1.11 8.43
CA ALA A 48 4.99 1.76 7.49
C ALA A 48 5.46 1.51 6.04
N LEU A 49 4.62 0.83 5.24
CA LEU A 49 4.92 0.54 3.83
C LEU A 49 4.90 1.79 2.96
N PHE A 50 4.06 2.76 3.33
CA PHE A 50 3.91 4.06 2.70
C PHE A 50 3.82 5.12 3.77
N SER A 51 4.38 6.31 3.57
CA SER A 51 4.26 7.42 4.54
C SER A 51 3.11 8.38 4.22
N GLU A 52 2.58 8.30 3.01
CA GLU A 52 1.59 9.21 2.42
C GLU A 52 0.15 8.90 2.87
N ALA A 53 -0.62 8.08 2.14
CA ALA A 53 -2.00 7.78 2.50
C ALA A 53 -2.09 6.99 3.82
N ARG A 54 -2.99 7.41 4.72
CA ARG A 54 -3.07 6.85 6.07
C ARG A 54 -3.46 5.37 6.08
N TYR A 55 -4.34 4.94 5.17
CA TYR A 55 -4.77 3.55 5.05
C TYR A 55 -3.75 2.63 4.34
N THR A 56 -2.72 3.21 3.69
CA THR A 56 -1.69 2.42 3.01
C THR A 56 -0.48 2.14 3.91
N ARG A 57 -0.33 2.87 5.03
CA ARG A 57 0.72 2.62 6.05
C ARG A 57 0.70 1.21 6.61
N HIS A 58 -0.49 0.73 6.96
CA HIS A 58 -0.70 -0.60 7.53
C HIS A 58 -2.02 -1.17 6.99
N PRO A 59 -2.03 -1.73 5.77
CA PRO A 59 -3.27 -2.09 5.08
C PRO A 59 -4.18 -3.04 5.86
N SER A 60 -3.60 -3.90 6.72
CA SER A 60 -4.34 -4.82 7.60
C SER A 60 -4.88 -4.20 8.89
N GLN A 61 -4.39 -3.02 9.29
CA GLN A 61 -4.79 -2.32 10.52
C GLN A 61 -5.48 -0.98 10.24
N ALA A 62 -5.51 -0.54 8.99
CA ALA A 62 -6.21 0.66 8.59
C ALA A 62 -7.72 0.50 8.81
N ASP A 63 -8.33 1.50 9.45
CA ASP A 63 -9.78 1.57 9.59
C ASP A 63 -10.46 1.78 8.23
N LEU A 64 -11.68 1.25 8.07
CA LEU A 64 -12.44 1.26 6.82
C LEU A 64 -12.77 2.68 6.34
N PHE A 65 -12.90 3.64 7.25
CA PHE A 65 -13.22 5.03 6.90
C PHE A 65 -11.99 5.87 6.62
N SER A 66 -10.78 5.32 6.80
CA SER A 66 -9.53 6.07 6.64
C SER A 66 -9.32 6.66 5.25
N ALA A 67 -9.91 6.05 4.20
CA ALA A 67 -9.88 6.58 2.83
C ALA A 67 -10.84 7.76 2.59
N PHE A 68 -11.79 8.02 3.51
CA PHE A 68 -12.82 9.05 3.38
C PHE A 68 -12.72 10.13 4.48
N GLN A 69 -11.59 10.22 5.17
CA GLN A 69 -11.43 11.12 6.33
C GLN A 69 -11.41 12.61 5.97
N ASP A 70 -11.17 12.96 4.71
CA ASP A 70 -11.15 14.36 4.27
C ASP A 70 -12.57 14.92 4.17
N TYR A 71 -13.36 14.44 3.21
CA TYR A 71 -14.78 14.78 3.04
C TYR A 71 -15.47 13.75 2.12
N PRO A 72 -16.81 13.63 2.16
CA PRO A 72 -17.55 12.76 1.26
C PRO A 72 -17.21 13.06 -0.21
N ALA A 73 -16.83 12.04 -0.96
CA ALA A 73 -16.42 12.12 -2.37
C ALA A 73 -15.15 12.95 -2.66
N ALA A 74 -14.27 13.16 -1.67
CA ALA A 74 -12.93 13.70 -1.89
C ALA A 74 -12.12 12.80 -2.84
N PHE A 75 -11.31 13.44 -3.70
CA PHE A 75 -10.31 12.71 -4.48
C PHE A 75 -9.07 12.48 -3.64
N GLU A 76 -8.54 11.26 -3.72
CA GLU A 76 -7.25 10.91 -3.13
C GLU A 76 -6.12 11.68 -3.84
N HIS A 77 -5.22 12.29 -3.06
CA HIS A 77 -4.09 13.05 -3.57
C HIS A 77 -2.78 12.27 -3.53
N PHE A 78 -2.74 11.18 -2.77
CA PHE A 78 -1.57 10.37 -2.55
C PHE A 78 -1.47 9.22 -3.58
N PRO A 79 -0.38 9.13 -4.36
CA PRO A 79 -0.15 8.02 -5.29
C PRO A 79 -0.33 6.63 -4.68
N SER A 80 0.08 6.43 -3.42
CA SER A 80 -0.12 5.15 -2.71
C SER A 80 -1.57 4.67 -2.68
N GLY A 81 -2.53 5.59 -2.63
CA GLY A 81 -3.95 5.25 -2.60
C GLY A 81 -4.45 4.58 -3.89
N SER A 82 -3.72 4.76 -5.00
CA SER A 82 -4.00 4.04 -6.26
C SER A 82 -3.36 2.65 -6.30
N LEU A 83 -2.36 2.37 -5.44
CA LEU A 83 -1.66 1.08 -5.38
C LEU A 83 -2.39 0.07 -4.51
N ILE A 84 -3.04 0.55 -3.44
CA ILE A 84 -3.80 -0.27 -2.50
C ILE A 84 -5.20 0.29 -2.45
N ALA A 85 -6.13 -0.41 -3.08
CA ALA A 85 -7.54 -0.09 -2.93
C ALA A 85 -7.93 -0.23 -1.44
N PRO A 86 -8.80 0.64 -0.91
CA PRO A 86 -9.42 0.44 0.39
C PRO A 86 -9.97 -0.98 0.49
N ALA A 87 -9.84 -1.59 1.67
CA ALA A 87 -10.29 -2.96 1.86
C ALA A 87 -11.75 -3.09 1.36
N PRO A 88 -12.08 -4.05 0.48
CA PRO A 88 -13.39 -4.14 -0.20
C PRO A 88 -14.51 -4.63 0.73
N VAL A 89 -14.42 -4.33 2.01
CA VAL A 89 -15.23 -4.88 3.06
C VAL A 89 -16.50 -4.04 3.19
N GLY A 90 -17.62 -4.56 2.71
CA GLY A 90 -18.94 -4.04 3.07
C GLY A 90 -19.15 -4.07 4.58
N LEU A 91 -20.05 -3.23 5.11
CA LEU A 91 -20.40 -3.08 6.52
C LEU A 91 -20.71 -4.38 7.30
N ASN A 92 -20.76 -5.53 6.62
CA ASN A 92 -21.27 -6.81 7.08
C ASN A 92 -20.19 -7.89 7.29
N ARG A 93 -18.89 -7.58 7.25
CA ARG A 93 -17.88 -8.60 7.58
C ARG A 93 -17.81 -8.82 9.09
N TRP A 94 -18.41 -9.91 9.53
CA TRP A 94 -18.23 -10.45 10.87
C TRP A 94 -16.77 -10.85 11.06
N ILE A 95 -16.10 -10.23 12.04
CA ILE A 95 -14.81 -10.71 12.53
C ILE A 95 -15.11 -11.92 13.40
N SER A 96 -14.88 -13.11 12.87
CA SER A 96 -14.92 -14.32 13.68
C SER A 96 -13.68 -14.33 14.56
N ILE A 97 -13.84 -13.94 15.82
CA ILE A 97 -12.80 -14.10 16.83
C ILE A 97 -12.79 -15.59 17.17
N HIS A 98 -11.78 -16.32 16.68
CA HIS A 98 -11.56 -17.69 17.09
C HIS A 98 -10.99 -17.68 18.52
N ASP A 99 -11.63 -18.36 19.46
CA ASP A 99 -11.03 -18.60 20.77
C ASP A 99 -9.85 -19.57 20.56
N PRO A 100 -8.60 -19.20 20.91
CA PRO A 100 -7.46 -20.10 20.77
C PRO A 100 -7.59 -21.39 21.60
N ASN A 101 -8.56 -21.48 22.52
CA ASN A 101 -8.85 -22.66 23.33
C ASN A 101 -9.99 -23.52 22.78
N GLU A 102 -10.70 -23.10 21.73
CA GLU A 102 -11.69 -23.94 21.06
C GLU A 102 -10.97 -25.02 20.24
N ARG A 103 -10.81 -26.20 20.85
CA ARG A 103 -10.42 -27.40 20.13
C ARG A 103 -11.59 -27.81 19.24
N LEU A 104 -11.38 -27.78 17.94
CA LEU A 104 -12.29 -28.37 16.95
C LEU A 104 -12.62 -29.83 17.36
N PRO A 105 -13.87 -30.29 17.18
CA PRO A 105 -14.25 -31.67 17.44
C PRO A 105 -13.49 -32.67 16.55
#